data_AF-A0A4U1FA60-F1
#
_entry.id   AF-A0A4U1FA60-F1
#
_cell.length_a   1.000
_cell.length_b   1.000
_cell.length_c   1.000
_cell.angle_alpha   90.00
_cell.angle_beta   90.00
_cell.angle_gamma   90.00
#
_symmetry.space_group_name_H-M   'P 1'
#
loop_
_entity.id
_entity.type
_entity.pdbx_description
1 polymer ?
#
loop_
_entity_poly.entity_id
_entity_poly.type
_entity_poly.pdbx_seq_one_letter_code
_entity_poly.pdbx_strand_id
1 'polypeptide(L)'
;MKNAVPKMDKKRRKQLTEDVAKLEAEVEQKHKEKLEQLKLTSKESKVDSVAVNISNLVLENQQFQISKAQERWDKNAALEKEREERIAEAQIENLTGARHVESEKLAQIFAARQLEIKQVPPDGHCMYRVIEDELKEQDCSLTVAALRCQTADYMQSHMEDFLPFLTNPSTGDMYTSEEFGKYCDDIINTAAWGGQLELRALSHV
;
A
#
# COMPACT_ATOMS: atom_id res chain seq x y z
N MET A 1 -18.71 18.03 7.24
CA MET A 1 -19.92 18.91 7.28
C MET A 1 -21.10 18.17 6.66
N LYS A 2 -22.21 17.99 7.39
CA LYS A 2 -23.37 17.18 6.96
C LYS A 2 -24.28 17.97 6.00
N ASN A 3 -23.93 18.05 4.72
CA ASN A 3 -24.79 18.64 3.68
C ASN A 3 -25.69 17.57 3.03
N ALA A 4 -26.46 16.83 3.82
CA ALA A 4 -27.43 15.87 3.29
C ALA A 4 -28.73 16.61 2.94
N VAL A 5 -29.04 16.76 1.65
CA VAL A 5 -30.32 17.35 1.21
C VAL A 5 -31.47 16.39 1.53
N PRO A 6 -32.48 16.82 2.33
CA PRO A 6 -33.62 16.01 2.71
C PRO A 6 -34.30 15.34 1.51
N LYS A 7 -34.81 14.10 1.70
CA LYS A 7 -35.46 13.30 0.63
C LYS A 7 -36.63 14.00 -0.07
N MET A 8 -37.27 14.95 0.61
CA MET A 8 -38.48 15.62 0.13
C MET A 8 -38.20 16.86 -0.73
N ASP A 9 -36.95 17.34 -0.80
CA ASP A 9 -36.62 18.63 -1.41
C ASP A 9 -36.06 18.48 -2.84
N LYS A 10 -36.95 18.15 -3.78
CA LYS A 10 -36.63 17.81 -5.18
C LYS A 10 -35.84 18.90 -5.91
N LYS A 11 -36.08 20.17 -5.59
CA LYS A 11 -35.42 21.32 -6.24
C LYS A 11 -33.95 21.41 -5.85
N ARG A 12 -33.63 21.28 -4.56
CA ARG A 12 -32.24 21.30 -4.07
C ARG A 12 -31.42 20.11 -4.56
N ARG A 13 -32.04 18.94 -4.71
CA ARG A 13 -31.39 17.76 -5.29
C ARG A 13 -31.02 17.98 -6.75
N LYS A 14 -31.95 18.49 -7.55
CA LYS A 14 -31.70 18.81 -8.96
C LYS A 14 -30.58 19.84 -9.10
N GLN A 15 -30.57 20.87 -8.25
CA GLN A 15 -29.49 21.86 -8.21
C GLN A 15 -28.14 21.21 -7.87
N LEU A 16 -28.07 20.36 -6.84
CA LEU A 16 -26.83 19.67 -6.50
C LEU A 16 -26.34 18.77 -7.62
N THR A 17 -27.23 18.04 -8.31
CA THR A 17 -26.84 17.21 -9.45
C THR A 17 -26.32 18.03 -10.61
N GLU A 18 -26.93 19.20 -10.88
CA GLU A 18 -26.46 20.14 -11.90
C GLU A 18 -25.11 20.77 -11.50
N ASP A 19 -24.91 21.11 -10.23
CA ASP A 19 -23.66 21.66 -9.71
C ASP A 19 -22.52 20.63 -9.77
N VAL A 20 -22.78 19.37 -9.42
CA VAL A 20 -21.81 18.27 -9.54
C VAL A 20 -21.43 18.06 -11.00
N ALA A 21 -22.41 17.95 -11.91
CA ALA A 21 -22.13 17.78 -13.34
C ALA A 21 -21.32 18.96 -13.91
N LYS A 22 -21.59 20.18 -13.44
CA LYS A 22 -20.82 21.37 -13.83
C LYS A 22 -19.38 21.32 -13.32
N LEU A 23 -19.17 20.94 -12.06
CA LEU A 23 -17.84 20.82 -11.47
C LEU A 23 -17.02 19.72 -12.16
N GLU A 24 -17.63 18.58 -12.45
CA GLU A 24 -17.00 17.48 -13.21
C GLU A 24 -16.55 17.95 -14.60
N ALA A 25 -17.40 18.67 -15.33
CA ALA A 25 -17.06 19.23 -16.63
C ALA A 25 -15.93 20.27 -16.57
N GLU A 26 -15.91 21.12 -15.54
CA GLU A 26 -14.84 22.12 -15.35
C GLU A 26 -13.49 21.46 -15.04
N VAL A 27 -13.48 20.40 -14.24
CA VAL A 27 -12.26 19.62 -13.92
C VAL A 27 -11.72 18.93 -15.17
N GLU A 28 -12.59 18.28 -15.95
CA GLU A 28 -12.20 17.61 -17.20
C GLU A 28 -11.60 18.60 -18.21
N GLN A 29 -12.20 19.79 -18.33
CA GLN A 29 -11.67 20.86 -19.18
C GLN A 29 -10.28 21.32 -18.69
N LYS A 30 -10.10 21.57 -17.40
CA LYS A 30 -8.80 21.95 -16.83
C LYS A 30 -7.74 20.87 -17.03
N HIS A 31 -8.10 19.59 -16.92
CA HIS A 31 -7.19 18.49 -17.19
C HIS A 31 -6.76 18.46 -18.67
N LYS A 32 -7.70 18.64 -19.59
CA LYS A 32 -7.41 18.74 -21.01
C LYS A 32 -6.47 19.92 -21.33
N GLU A 33 -6.75 21.10 -20.78
CA GLU A 33 -5.91 22.29 -20.95
C GLU A 33 -4.51 22.09 -20.38
N LYS A 34 -4.36 21.48 -19.20
CA LYS A 34 -3.05 21.16 -18.62
C LYS A 34 -2.27 20.16 -19.49
N LEU A 35 -2.93 19.15 -20.05
CA LEU A 35 -2.31 18.20 -20.97
C LEU A 35 -1.85 18.89 -22.26
N GLU A 36 -2.61 19.85 -22.77
CA GLU A 36 -2.22 20.65 -23.93
C GLU A 36 -1.03 21.58 -23.61
N GLN A 37 -1.02 22.23 -22.44
CA GLN A 37 0.12 23.03 -21.97
C GLN A 37 1.39 22.20 -21.76
N LEU A 38 1.27 20.98 -21.23
CA LEU A 38 2.39 20.04 -21.12
C LEU A 38 2.96 19.66 -22.51
N LYS A 39 2.09 19.45 -23.50
CA LYS A 39 2.52 19.18 -24.88
C LYS A 39 3.22 20.38 -25.53
N LEU A 40 2.84 21.61 -25.19
CA LEU A 40 3.44 22.84 -25.71
C LEU A 40 4.79 23.16 -25.02
N THR A 41 4.86 23.04 -23.70
CA THR A 41 6.11 23.23 -22.93
C THR A 41 7.18 22.19 -23.28
N SER A 42 6.78 20.96 -23.64
CA SER A 42 7.69 19.95 -24.20
C SER A 42 8.22 20.30 -25.60
N LYS A 43 7.58 21.21 -26.34
CA LYS A 43 8.04 21.67 -27.67
C LYS A 43 8.91 22.94 -27.60
N GLU A 44 8.77 23.77 -26.56
CA GLU A 44 9.50 25.04 -26.45
C GLU A 44 10.87 24.93 -25.75
N SER A 45 11.19 23.80 -25.11
CA SER A 45 12.51 23.56 -24.50
C SER A 45 13.49 22.86 -25.45
N LYS A 46 13.83 23.47 -26.59
CA LYS A 46 14.96 23.01 -27.42
C LYS A 46 15.64 24.11 -28.25
N VAL A 47 16.50 24.89 -27.59
CA VAL A 47 17.70 25.59 -28.10
C VAL A 47 18.62 25.72 -26.85
N ASP A 48 19.90 25.33 -26.77
CA ASP A 48 20.94 25.06 -27.77
C ASP A 48 22.05 24.12 -27.22
N SER A 49 22.85 23.57 -28.15
CA SER A 49 24.25 23.10 -28.00
C SER A 49 24.58 21.61 -28.27
N VAL A 50 24.97 21.38 -29.54
CA VAL A 50 26.07 20.54 -30.06
C VAL A 50 25.97 19.00 -29.96
N ALA A 51 25.56 18.35 -31.06
CA ALA A 51 26.43 17.53 -31.94
C ALA A 51 25.59 16.62 -32.88
N VAL A 52 25.56 17.02 -34.15
CA VAL A 52 25.75 16.23 -35.38
C VAL A 52 25.13 14.81 -35.50
N ASN A 53 24.39 14.64 -36.62
CA ASN A 53 23.93 13.41 -37.27
C ASN A 53 22.76 12.67 -36.62
N ILE A 54 21.55 12.95 -37.12
CA ILE A 54 20.70 12.00 -37.86
C ILE A 54 19.72 12.86 -38.68
N SER A 55 20.09 13.13 -39.93
CA SER A 55 19.15 13.61 -40.94
C SER A 55 18.45 12.39 -41.55
N ASN A 56 17.16 12.54 -41.83
CA ASN A 56 16.26 11.58 -42.49
C ASN A 56 15.77 10.39 -41.66
N LEU A 57 14.84 10.66 -40.74
CA LEU A 57 13.69 9.78 -40.57
C LEU A 57 12.44 10.66 -40.55
N VAL A 58 11.69 10.52 -41.65
CA VAL A 58 10.34 11.04 -41.81
C VAL A 58 9.54 10.68 -40.56
N LEU A 59 9.18 11.70 -39.77
CA LEU A 59 8.26 11.57 -38.65
C LEU A 59 6.84 11.41 -39.23
N GLU A 60 6.55 10.21 -39.72
CA GLU A 60 5.18 9.74 -39.80
C GLU A 60 4.61 9.64 -38.40
N ASN A 61 3.36 10.08 -38.31
CA ASN A 61 2.55 10.33 -37.14
C ASN A 61 2.18 9.02 -36.38
N GLN A 62 3.17 8.29 -35.88
CA GLN A 62 2.94 7.15 -34.99
C GLN A 62 2.55 7.68 -33.61
N GLN A 63 1.24 7.66 -33.36
CA GLN A 63 0.71 7.62 -32.00
C GLN A 63 1.43 6.48 -31.28
N PHE A 64 2.37 6.80 -30.40
CA PHE A 64 2.91 5.83 -29.44
C PHE A 64 1.73 5.38 -28.57
N GLN A 65 1.12 4.27 -28.99
CA GLN A 65 0.07 3.60 -28.24
C GLN A 65 0.69 3.20 -26.90
N ILE A 66 0.18 3.78 -25.81
CA ILE A 66 0.56 3.41 -24.46
C ILE A 66 0.40 1.88 -24.38
N SER A 67 1.48 1.18 -24.05
CA SER A 67 1.44 -0.28 -23.96
C SER A 67 0.37 -0.68 -22.95
N LYS A 68 -0.41 -1.74 -23.25
CA LYS A 68 -1.36 -2.33 -22.28
C LYS A 68 -0.71 -2.65 -20.92
N ALA A 69 0.61 -2.81 -20.86
CA ALA A 69 1.36 -2.97 -19.62
C ALA A 69 1.49 -1.65 -18.83
N GLN A 70 1.75 -0.53 -19.53
CA GLN A 70 1.83 0.79 -18.93
C GLN A 70 0.45 1.24 -18.41
N GLU A 71 -0.63 1.01 -19.16
CA GLU A 71 -2.00 1.28 -18.68
C GLU A 71 -2.34 0.49 -17.40
N ARG A 72 -1.84 -0.74 -17.26
CA ARG A 72 -2.03 -1.52 -16.03
C ARG A 72 -1.23 -0.96 -14.86
N TRP A 73 0.01 -0.52 -15.08
CA TRP A 73 0.82 0.12 -14.04
C TRP A 73 0.21 1.45 -13.60
N ASP A 74 -0.20 2.29 -14.54
CA ASP A 74 -0.83 3.57 -14.26
C ASP A 74 -2.17 3.37 -13.51
N LYS A 75 -2.95 2.36 -13.89
CA LYS A 75 -4.17 1.97 -13.17
C LYS A 75 -3.89 1.48 -11.75
N ASN A 76 -2.87 0.63 -11.56
CA ASN A 76 -2.49 0.15 -10.23
C ASN A 76 -1.95 1.29 -9.36
N ALA A 77 -1.15 2.19 -9.92
CA ALA A 77 -0.63 3.36 -9.23
C ALA A 77 -1.76 4.33 -8.83
N ALA A 78 -2.75 4.52 -9.71
CA ALA A 78 -3.94 5.31 -9.39
C ALA A 78 -4.77 4.70 -8.24
N LEU A 79 -4.95 3.38 -8.25
CA LEU A 79 -5.66 2.67 -7.19
C LEU A 79 -4.92 2.74 -5.84
N GLU A 80 -3.59 2.60 -5.83
CA GLU A 80 -2.82 2.75 -4.59
C GLU A 80 -2.89 4.18 -4.07
N LYS A 81 -2.79 5.20 -4.95
CA LYS A 81 -2.93 6.60 -4.55
C LYS A 81 -4.31 6.90 -3.96
N GLU A 82 -5.38 6.39 -4.57
CA GLU A 82 -6.74 6.53 -4.01
C GLU A 82 -6.86 5.87 -2.63
N ARG A 83 -6.22 4.70 -2.46
CA ARG A 83 -6.17 3.99 -1.18
C ARG A 83 -5.40 4.79 -0.12
N GLU A 84 -4.24 5.33 -0.47
CA GLU A 84 -3.43 6.18 0.40
C GLU A 84 -4.19 7.46 0.82
N GLU A 85 -4.88 8.11 -0.12
CA GLU A 85 -5.71 9.29 0.15
C GLU A 85 -6.85 8.96 1.13
N ARG A 86 -7.55 7.85 0.94
CA ARG A 86 -8.59 7.39 1.87
C ARG A 86 -8.04 7.10 3.27
N ILE A 87 -6.84 6.53 3.35
CA ILE A 87 -6.15 6.29 4.63
C ILE A 87 -5.80 7.63 5.29
N ALA A 88 -5.28 8.60 4.55
CA ALA A 88 -4.94 9.91 5.06
C ALA A 88 -6.17 10.69 5.55
N GLU A 89 -7.28 10.67 4.80
CA GLU A 89 -8.55 11.26 5.24
C GLU A 89 -9.06 10.61 6.53
N ALA A 90 -9.04 9.28 6.60
CA ALA A 90 -9.42 8.55 7.81
C ALA A 90 -8.49 8.87 9.00
N GLN A 91 -7.21 9.13 8.77
CA GLN A 91 -6.28 9.57 9.80
C GLN A 91 -6.61 10.98 10.30
N ILE A 92 -6.97 11.91 9.40
CA ILE A 92 -7.41 13.26 9.75
C ILE A 92 -8.70 13.21 10.59
N GLU A 93 -9.68 12.40 10.19
CA GLU A 93 -10.91 12.22 10.97
C GLU A 93 -10.62 11.62 12.36
N ASN A 94 -9.63 10.73 12.45
CA ASN A 94 -9.23 10.11 13.71
C ASN A 94 -8.46 11.02 14.67
N LEU A 95 -8.02 12.23 14.27
CA LEU A 95 -7.29 13.17 15.14
C LEU A 95 -8.05 13.54 16.42
N THR A 96 -9.38 13.45 16.42
CA THR A 96 -10.21 13.69 17.62
C THR A 96 -10.89 12.43 18.13
N GLY A 97 -10.59 11.29 17.52
CA GLY A 97 -11.17 9.99 17.84
C GLY A 97 -10.48 9.29 19.02
N ALA A 98 -11.13 8.24 19.52
CA ALA A 98 -10.59 7.41 20.61
C ALA A 98 -9.19 6.85 20.30
N ARG A 99 -8.90 6.55 19.02
CA ARG A 99 -7.60 6.07 18.55
C ARG A 99 -6.47 7.08 18.78
N HIS A 100 -6.74 8.36 18.58
CA HIS A 100 -5.73 9.40 18.82
C HIS A 100 -5.42 9.54 20.30
N VAL A 101 -6.46 9.56 21.14
CA VAL A 101 -6.31 9.57 22.61
C VAL A 101 -5.52 8.35 23.11
N GLU A 102 -5.78 7.17 22.55
CA GLU A 102 -5.00 5.95 22.85
C GLU A 102 -3.54 6.09 22.40
N SER A 103 -3.30 6.60 21.19
CA SER A 103 -1.96 6.79 20.64
C SER A 103 -1.13 7.80 21.45
N GLU A 104 -1.74 8.89 21.91
CA GLU A 104 -1.09 9.86 22.79
C GLU A 104 -0.71 9.25 24.14
N LYS A 105 -1.61 8.46 24.74
CA LYS A 105 -1.32 7.74 25.99
C LYS A 105 -0.18 6.74 25.81
N LEU A 106 -0.18 6.00 24.71
CA LEU A 106 0.92 5.09 24.39
C LEU A 106 2.23 5.85 24.22
N ALA A 107 2.23 6.95 23.47
CA ALA A 107 3.42 7.79 23.29
C ALA A 107 3.99 8.31 24.61
N GLN A 108 3.13 8.71 25.56
CA GLN A 108 3.58 9.11 26.90
C GLN A 108 4.24 7.96 27.68
N ILE A 109 3.68 6.74 27.60
CA ILE A 109 4.25 5.55 28.25
C ILE A 109 5.61 5.20 27.64
N PHE A 110 5.75 5.26 26.31
CA PHE A 110 7.00 4.98 25.62
C PHE A 110 8.05 6.06 25.90
N ALA A 111 7.68 7.34 25.88
CA ALA A 111 8.58 8.45 26.18
C ALA A 111 9.17 8.35 27.59
N ALA A 112 8.38 7.92 28.58
CA ALA A 112 8.86 7.66 29.94
C ALA A 112 9.94 6.56 30.01
N ARG A 113 10.00 5.68 29.00
CA ARG A 113 10.99 4.61 28.85
C ARG A 113 12.08 4.93 27.83
N GLN A 114 12.13 6.16 27.31
CA GLN A 114 13.04 6.57 26.22
C GLN A 114 12.83 5.75 24.93
N LEU A 115 11.58 5.37 24.66
CA LEU A 115 11.17 4.68 23.44
C LEU A 115 10.21 5.56 22.64
N GLU A 116 10.13 5.31 21.34
CA GLU A 116 9.21 5.96 20.41
C GLU A 116 8.50 4.91 19.54
N ILE A 117 7.26 5.19 19.13
CA ILE A 117 6.54 4.34 18.18
C ILE A 117 6.91 4.76 16.76
N LYS A 118 7.58 3.88 16.04
CA LYS A 118 7.81 4.04 14.60
C LYS A 118 6.68 3.40 13.81
N GLN A 119 6.08 4.18 12.91
CA GLN A 119 4.97 3.68 12.10
C GLN A 119 5.46 2.82 10.93
N VAL A 120 4.85 1.66 10.76
CA VAL A 120 5.08 0.76 9.62
C VAL A 120 3.83 0.68 8.72
N PRO A 121 3.99 0.37 7.43
CA PRO A 121 2.86 0.16 6.53
C PRO A 121 1.87 -0.90 7.08
N PRO A 122 0.56 -0.63 7.06
CA PRO A 122 -0.46 -1.57 7.56
C PRO A 122 -0.80 -2.61 6.48
N ASP A 123 0.20 -3.40 6.07
CA ASP A 123 0.08 -4.51 5.14
C ASP A 123 0.24 -5.87 5.86
N GLY A 124 0.06 -6.97 5.12
CA GLY A 124 0.24 -8.32 5.68
C GLY A 124 1.69 -8.68 5.99
N HIS A 125 2.65 -7.83 5.66
CA HIS A 125 4.07 -7.98 5.99
C HIS A 125 4.47 -7.16 7.22
N CYS A 126 3.55 -6.42 7.85
CA CYS A 126 3.86 -5.46 8.91
C CYS A 126 4.73 -6.05 10.03
N MET A 127 4.44 -7.25 10.53
CA MET A 127 5.26 -7.92 11.55
C MET A 127 6.71 -8.11 11.11
N TYR A 128 6.93 -8.65 9.91
CA TYR A 128 8.27 -8.86 9.36
C TYR A 128 8.98 -7.54 9.03
N ARG A 129 8.23 -6.52 8.62
CA ARG A 129 8.77 -5.16 8.38
C ARG A 129 9.29 -4.53 9.66
N VAL A 130 8.59 -4.70 10.79
CA VAL A 130 9.07 -4.24 12.10
C VAL A 130 10.40 -4.92 12.45
N ILE A 131 10.49 -6.24 12.29
CA ILE A 131 11.72 -6.99 12.61
C ILE A 131 12.86 -6.62 11.66
N GLU A 132 12.59 -6.50 10.36
CA GLU A 132 13.57 -6.02 9.38
C GLU A 132 14.12 -4.64 9.77
N ASP A 133 13.26 -3.74 10.22
CA ASP A 133 13.64 -2.38 10.60
C ASP A 133 14.49 -2.35 11.87
N GLU A 134 14.12 -3.11 12.90
CA GLU A 134 14.90 -3.27 14.13
C GLU A 134 16.27 -3.92 13.86
N LEU A 135 16.34 -4.93 12.98
CA LEU A 135 17.59 -5.59 12.63
C LEU A 135 18.55 -4.67 11.86
N LYS A 136 18.03 -3.77 11.02
CA LYS A 136 18.85 -2.76 10.33
C LYS A 136 19.52 -1.81 11.32
N GLU A 137 18.90 -1.50 12.45
CA GLU A 137 19.52 -0.69 13.51
C GLU A 137 20.64 -1.44 14.24
N GLN A 138 20.67 -2.77 14.15
CA GLN A 138 21.70 -3.66 14.71
C GLN A 138 22.73 -4.15 13.67
N ASP A 139 22.88 -3.44 12.53
CA ASP A 139 23.77 -3.80 11.42
C ASP A 139 23.48 -5.18 10.79
N CYS A 140 22.27 -5.71 10.96
CA CYS A 140 21.82 -6.98 10.37
C CYS A 140 20.86 -6.70 9.20
N SER A 141 21.33 -6.86 7.97
CA SER A 141 20.55 -6.57 6.76
C SER A 141 19.72 -7.77 6.27
N LEU A 142 18.84 -8.31 7.12
CA LEU A 142 17.86 -9.31 6.67
C LEU A 142 16.69 -8.62 5.97
N THR A 143 16.15 -9.27 4.93
CA THR A 143 14.97 -8.76 4.23
C THR A 143 13.71 -9.43 4.74
N VAL A 144 12.54 -8.81 4.56
CA VAL A 144 11.23 -9.44 4.83
C VAL A 144 11.12 -10.83 4.18
N ALA A 145 11.62 -10.98 2.95
CA ALA A 145 11.60 -12.27 2.26
C ALA A 145 12.50 -13.30 2.96
N ALA A 146 13.71 -12.89 3.36
CA ALA A 146 14.63 -13.77 4.11
C ALA A 146 14.06 -14.18 5.46
N LEU A 147 13.45 -13.24 6.20
CA LEU A 147 12.81 -13.53 7.49
C LEU A 147 11.66 -14.53 7.33
N ARG A 148 10.83 -14.39 6.28
CA ARG A 148 9.75 -15.34 5.99
C ARG A 148 10.28 -16.74 5.66
N CYS A 149 11.34 -16.84 4.85
CA CYS A 149 12.00 -18.12 4.57
C CYS A 149 12.54 -18.76 5.85
N GLN A 150 13.32 -18.03 6.65
CA GLN A 150 13.89 -18.56 7.89
C GLN A 150 12.81 -19.01 8.89
N THR A 151 11.71 -18.26 8.97
CA THR A 151 10.54 -18.63 9.80
C THR A 151 9.98 -19.98 9.36
N ALA A 152 9.68 -20.13 8.06
CA ALA A 152 9.09 -21.35 7.52
C ALA A 152 10.06 -22.55 7.60
N ASP A 153 11.36 -22.34 7.37
CA ASP A 153 12.39 -23.37 7.47
C ASP A 153 12.53 -23.87 8.92
N TYR A 154 12.53 -22.94 9.89
CA TYR A 154 12.57 -23.29 11.31
C TYR A 154 11.31 -24.05 11.74
N MET A 155 10.13 -23.59 11.33
CA MET A 155 8.87 -24.25 11.65
C MET A 155 8.79 -25.66 11.06
N GLN A 156 9.25 -25.86 9.83
CA GLN A 156 9.30 -27.18 9.19
C GLN A 156 10.25 -28.16 9.89
N SER A 157 11.42 -27.68 10.32
CA SER A 157 12.39 -28.51 11.05
C SER A 157 11.96 -28.87 12.48
N HIS A 158 10.99 -28.13 13.04
CA HIS A 158 10.49 -28.31 14.41
C HIS A 158 8.96 -28.47 14.45
N MET A 159 8.40 -29.17 13.46
CA MET A 159 6.94 -29.30 13.28
C MET A 159 6.19 -29.66 14.58
N GLU A 160 6.72 -30.58 15.38
CA GLU A 160 6.09 -31.04 16.63
C GLU A 160 5.87 -29.91 17.65
N ASP A 161 6.70 -28.86 17.63
CA ASP A 161 6.59 -27.70 18.53
C ASP A 161 5.49 -26.72 18.12
N PHE A 162 5.07 -26.75 16.85
CA PHE A 162 4.14 -25.79 16.26
C PHE A 162 2.77 -26.41 15.92
N LEU A 163 2.75 -27.66 15.48
CA LEU A 163 1.54 -28.37 15.05
C LEU A 163 0.40 -28.35 16.09
N PRO A 164 0.66 -28.50 17.42
CA PRO A 164 -0.40 -28.44 18.44
C PRO A 164 -1.18 -27.12 18.50
N PHE A 165 -0.65 -26.05 17.90
CA PHE A 165 -1.25 -24.72 17.91
C PHE A 165 -1.95 -24.36 16.59
N LEU A 166 -1.94 -25.27 15.61
CA LEU A 166 -2.54 -25.08 14.29
C LEU A 166 -3.75 -25.99 14.12
N THR A 167 -4.94 -25.39 13.98
CA THR A 167 -6.20 -26.10 13.86
C THR A 167 -6.98 -25.66 12.63
N ASN A 168 -7.60 -26.59 11.92
CA ASN A 168 -8.45 -26.31 10.78
C ASN A 168 -9.70 -25.55 11.24
N PRO A 169 -9.98 -24.33 10.73
CA PRO A 169 -11.13 -23.54 11.17
C PRO A 169 -12.48 -24.20 10.91
N SER A 170 -12.56 -25.11 9.95
CA SER A 170 -13.80 -25.78 9.57
C SER A 170 -14.06 -27.05 10.36
N THR A 171 -13.02 -27.85 10.64
CA THR A 171 -13.18 -29.13 11.35
C THR A 171 -12.86 -29.02 12.84
N GLY A 172 -12.02 -28.05 13.23
CA GLY A 172 -11.49 -27.90 14.59
C GLY A 172 -10.35 -28.88 14.91
N ASP A 173 -10.00 -29.76 13.97
CA ASP A 173 -8.91 -30.72 14.16
C ASP A 173 -7.55 -30.04 13.99
N MET A 174 -6.51 -30.65 14.57
CA MET A 174 -5.13 -30.24 14.31
C MET A 174 -4.80 -30.37 12.82
N TYR A 175 -3.93 -29.50 12.33
CA TYR A 175 -3.43 -29.61 10.97
C TYR A 175 -2.79 -30.97 10.73
N THR A 176 -3.04 -31.50 9.54
CA THR A 176 -2.26 -32.60 8.98
C THR A 176 -0.86 -32.11 8.58
N SER A 177 0.08 -33.04 8.38
CA SER A 177 1.41 -32.69 7.88
C SER A 177 1.37 -31.94 6.53
N GLU A 178 0.37 -32.24 5.70
CA GLU A 178 0.17 -31.59 4.39
C GLU A 178 -0.34 -30.15 4.56
N GLU A 179 -1.31 -29.93 5.45
CA GLU A 179 -1.81 -28.59 5.78
C GLU A 179 -0.72 -27.74 6.45
N PHE A 180 0.12 -28.34 7.29
CA PHE A 180 1.27 -27.68 7.89
C PHE A 180 2.31 -27.27 6.84
N GLY A 181 2.61 -28.14 5.88
CA GLY A 181 3.51 -27.81 4.75
C GLY A 181 2.97 -26.61 3.97
N LYS A 182 1.67 -26.65 3.63
CA LYS A 182 1.00 -25.51 2.97
C LYS A 182 1.06 -24.24 3.79
N TYR A 183 0.88 -24.32 5.11
CA TYR A 183 1.00 -23.18 6.00
C TYR A 183 2.39 -22.52 5.92
N CYS A 184 3.45 -23.34 5.93
CA CYS A 184 4.82 -22.86 5.77
C CYS A 184 5.06 -22.25 4.38
N ASP A 185 4.51 -22.85 3.33
CA ASP A 185 4.55 -22.28 1.97
C ASP A 185 3.82 -20.93 1.89
N ASP A 186 2.68 -20.79 2.57
CA ASP A 186 1.91 -19.55 2.63
C ASP A 186 2.69 -18.44 3.37
N ILE A 187 3.46 -18.78 4.41
CA ILE A 187 4.37 -17.84 5.09
C ILE A 187 5.38 -17.25 4.10
N ILE A 188 5.97 -18.08 3.24
CA ILE A 188 7.01 -17.64 2.28
C ILE A 188 6.40 -16.83 1.14
N ASN A 189 5.33 -17.35 0.53
CA ASN A 189 4.89 -16.93 -0.80
C ASN A 189 3.78 -15.88 -0.77
N THR A 190 3.22 -15.56 0.39
CA THR A 190 2.06 -14.66 0.50
C THR A 190 2.27 -13.54 1.51
N ALA A 191 1.33 -12.60 1.52
CA ALA A 191 1.20 -11.59 2.56
C ALA A 191 0.37 -12.09 3.76
N ALA A 192 0.41 -13.40 4.06
CA ALA A 192 -0.21 -13.93 5.26
C ALA A 192 0.32 -13.19 6.50
N TRP A 193 -0.61 -12.82 7.37
CA TRP A 193 -0.31 -12.11 8.61
C TRP A 193 0.49 -13.02 9.53
N GLY A 194 1.63 -12.53 10.00
CA GLY A 194 2.39 -13.22 11.03
C GLY A 194 1.76 -13.02 12.40
N GLY A 195 1.97 -14.00 13.28
CA GLY A 195 1.51 -13.98 14.66
C GLY A 195 2.54 -14.57 15.62
N GLN A 196 2.04 -15.14 16.72
CA GLN A 196 2.89 -15.63 17.80
C GLN A 196 3.79 -16.81 17.37
N LEU A 197 3.32 -17.70 16.50
CA LEU A 197 4.08 -18.87 16.07
C LEU A 197 5.30 -18.44 15.25
N GLU A 198 5.12 -17.50 14.33
CA GLU A 198 6.17 -16.94 13.50
C GLU A 198 7.18 -16.16 14.36
N LEU A 199 6.71 -15.36 15.33
CA LEU A 199 7.59 -14.67 16.28
C LEU A 199 8.43 -15.64 17.11
N ARG A 200 7.84 -16.76 17.55
CA ARG A 200 8.56 -17.79 18.28
C ARG A 200 9.63 -18.44 17.41
N ALA A 201 9.29 -18.79 16.16
CA ALA A 201 10.27 -19.32 15.21
C ALA A 201 11.41 -18.32 14.96
N LEU A 202 11.08 -17.04 14.73
CA LEU A 202 12.06 -15.97 14.52
C LEU A 202 13.00 -15.74 15.71
N SER A 203 12.57 -16.07 16.93
CA SER A 203 13.43 -15.95 18.11
C SER A 203 14.53 -17.02 18.20
N HIS A 204 14.48 -18.04 17.34
CA HIS A 204 15.43 -19.16 17.30
C HIS A 204 16.37 -19.13 16.09
N VAL A 205 16.21 -18.19 15.16
CA VAL A 205 17.00 -18.06 13.91
C VAL A 205 17.95 -16.88 13.94
#